data_AF-K5ZY90-F1
#
_entry.id   AF-K5ZY90-F1
#
_cell.length_a   1.000
_cell.length_b   1.000
_cell.length_c   1.000
_cell.angle_alpha   90.00
_cell.angle_beta   90.00
_cell.angle_gamma   90.00
#
_symmetry.space_group_name_H-M   'P 1'
#
loop_
_entity.id
_entity.type
_entity.pdbx_description
1 polymer ?
#
loop_
_entity_poly.entity_id
_entity_poly.type
_entity_poly.pdbx_seq_one_letter_code
_entity_poly.pdbx_strand_id
1 'polypeptide(L)'
;MFGALISATDPVAVVALLKELGTSKRFSTLVDAESMLNDGTGIVLFMLFFGAYTATGVSDSPVADFIIVVAGGALLGTLLAYLCI
;
A
#
# COMPACT_ATOMS: atom_id res chain seq x y z
N MET A 1 2.50 1.68 -15.12
CA MET A 1 2.56 3.03 -14.51
C MET A 1 1.18 3.60 -14.21
N PHE A 2 0.35 3.92 -15.21
CA PHE A 2 -1.00 4.46 -14.99
C PHE A 2 -1.86 3.59 -14.03
N GLY A 3 -1.89 2.27 -14.25
CA GLY A 3 -2.60 1.35 -13.37
C GLY A 3 -2.09 1.34 -11.93
N ALA A 4 -0.80 1.58 -11.68
CA ALA A 4 -0.26 1.66 -10.32
C ALA A 4 -0.74 2.93 -9.59
N LEU A 5 -0.86 4.05 -10.31
CA LEU A 5 -1.36 5.31 -9.76
C LEU A 5 -2.86 5.26 -9.46
N ILE A 6 -3.65 4.61 -10.32
CA ILE A 6 -5.11 4.53 -10.19
C ILE A 6 -5.55 3.32 -9.34
N SER A 7 -4.62 2.40 -9.01
CA SER A 7 -4.92 1.26 -8.13
C SER A 7 -5.31 1.72 -6.74
N ALA A 8 -4.61 2.73 -6.19
CA ALA A 8 -4.83 3.26 -4.85
C ALA A 8 -6.28 3.74 -4.67
N THR A 9 -6.97 3.18 -3.68
CA THR A 9 -8.36 3.46 -3.37
C THR A 9 -8.46 4.29 -2.10
N ASP A 10 -9.22 5.38 -2.11
CA ASP A 10 -9.57 6.16 -0.92
C ASP A 10 -11.04 5.88 -0.52
N PRO A 11 -11.29 5.09 0.54
CA PRO A 11 -12.62 4.69 0.93
C PRO A 11 -13.22 5.63 1.98
N VAL A 12 -12.65 6.81 2.28
CA VAL A 12 -13.12 7.68 3.39
C VAL A 12 -14.63 7.94 3.33
N ALA A 13 -15.16 8.30 2.16
CA ALA A 13 -16.59 8.52 1.96
C ALA A 13 -17.41 7.22 2.13
N VAL A 14 -16.88 6.10 1.64
CA VAL A 14 -17.54 4.78 1.74
C VAL A 14 -17.58 4.30 3.18
N VAL A 15 -16.49 4.44 3.94
CA VAL A 15 -16.40 4.08 5.35
C VAL A 15 -17.36 4.92 6.21
N ALA A 16 -17.51 6.21 5.89
CA ALA A 16 -18.49 7.07 6.56
C ALA A 16 -19.92 6.57 6.33
N LEU A 17 -20.30 6.27 5.09
CA LEU A 17 -21.62 5.72 4.76
C LEU A 17 -21.86 4.34 5.41
N LEU A 18 -20.87 3.46 5.40
CA LEU A 18 -20.98 2.15 6.03
C LEU A 18 -21.24 2.26 7.54
N LYS A 19 -20.65 3.25 8.21
CA LYS A 19 -20.91 3.53 9.63
C LYS A 19 -22.34 4.04 9.85
N GLU A 20 -22.83 4.94 8.99
CA GLU A 20 -24.22 5.45 9.05
C GLU A 20 -25.25 4.33 8.83
N LEU A 21 -24.98 3.42 7.91
CA LEU A 21 -25.83 2.26 7.60
C LEU A 21 -25.79 1.16 8.68
N GLY A 22 -25.06 1.36 9.77
CA GLY A 22 -24.97 0.39 10.87
C GLY A 22 -24.12 -0.84 10.56
N THR A 23 -23.17 -0.74 9.63
CA THR A 23 -22.29 -1.85 9.28
C THR A 23 -21.36 -2.21 10.46
N SER A 24 -20.94 -3.47 10.53
CA SER A 24 -20.03 -3.92 11.60
C SER A 24 -18.71 -3.12 11.59
N LYS A 25 -18.22 -2.74 12.79
CA LYS A 25 -16.93 -2.06 12.95
C LYS A 25 -15.79 -2.81 12.27
N ARG A 26 -15.80 -4.14 12.34
CA ARG A 26 -14.80 -5.01 11.72
C ARG A 26 -14.72 -4.82 10.21
N PHE A 27 -15.88 -4.68 9.53
CA PHE A 27 -15.90 -4.48 8.09
C PHE A 27 -15.37 -3.10 7.70
N SER A 28 -15.80 -2.04 8.41
CA SER A 28 -15.24 -0.70 8.19
C SER A 28 -13.73 -0.65 8.41
N THR A 29 -13.21 -1.30 9.45
CA THR A 29 -11.77 -1.40 9.71
C THR A 29 -11.04 -2.18 8.61
N LEU A 30 -11.66 -3.23 8.04
CA LEU A 30 -11.05 -4.00 6.97
C LEU A 30 -10.92 -3.18 5.68
N VAL A 31 -11.96 -2.43 5.32
CA VAL A 31 -11.95 -1.52 4.17
C VAL A 31 -10.90 -0.42 4.33
N ASP A 32 -10.81 0.17 5.53
CA ASP A 32 -9.79 1.18 5.85
C ASP A 32 -8.36 0.60 5.74
N ALA A 33 -8.15 -0.61 6.27
CA ALA A 33 -6.86 -1.30 6.19
C ALA A 33 -6.48 -1.71 4.76
N GLU A 34 -7.44 -2.10 3.93
CA GLU A 34 -7.22 -2.45 2.52
C GLU A 34 -6.74 -1.24 1.72
N SER A 35 -7.36 -0.07 1.91
CA SER A 35 -6.91 1.19 1.33
C SER A 35 -5.49 1.58 1.76
N MET A 36 -5.19 1.52 3.06
CA MET A 36 -3.83 1.85 3.54
C MET A 36 -2.76 0.93 2.92
N LEU A 37 -3.07 -0.36 2.76
CA LEU A 37 -2.16 -1.31 2.12
C LEU A 37 -1.99 -1.01 0.62
N ASN A 38 -3.10 -0.64 -0.04
CA ASN A 38 -3.13 -0.34 -1.47
C ASN A 38 -2.36 0.95 -1.80
N ASP A 39 -2.46 1.99 -0.97
CA ASP A 39 -1.66 3.23 -1.10
C ASP A 39 -0.16 2.93 -1.09
N GLY A 40 0.30 2.15 -0.09
CA GLY A 40 1.70 1.75 0.02
C GLY A 40 2.16 0.88 -1.15
N THR A 41 1.31 -0.03 -1.62
CA THR A 41 1.65 -0.92 -2.74
C THR A 41 1.69 -0.17 -4.07
N GLY A 42 0.77 0.76 -4.31
CA GLY A 42 0.66 1.54 -5.54
C GLY A 42 1.90 2.38 -5.81
N ILE A 43 2.45 3.06 -4.79
CA ILE A 43 3.67 3.85 -4.95
C ILE A 43 4.91 2.98 -5.23
N VAL A 44 5.02 1.81 -4.59
CA VAL A 44 6.12 0.87 -4.84
C VAL A 44 6.07 0.35 -6.27
N LEU A 45 4.90 -0.07 -6.75
CA LEU A 45 4.71 -0.51 -8.14
C LEU A 45 5.00 0.62 -9.14
N PHE A 46 4.60 1.84 -8.84
CA PHE A 46 4.92 3.00 -9.67
C PHE A 46 6.44 3.19 -9.78
N MET A 47 7.15 3.17 -8.66
CA MET A 47 8.61 3.34 -8.64
C MET A 47 9.35 2.22 -9.40
N LEU A 48 8.92 0.97 -9.25
CA LEU A 48 9.50 -0.16 -10.01
C LEU A 48 9.32 0.02 -11.51
N PHE A 49 8.11 0.39 -11.95
CA PHE A 49 7.86 0.65 -13.37
C PHE A 49 8.61 1.90 -13.88
N PHE A 50 8.77 2.91 -13.03
CA PHE A 50 9.51 4.12 -13.38
C PHE A 50 10.99 3.82 -13.56
N GLY A 51 11.60 3.09 -12.62
CA GLY A 51 12.99 2.64 -12.71
C GLY A 51 13.23 1.76 -13.93
N ALA A 52 12.28 0.88 -14.24
CA ALA A 52 12.28 0.08 -15.48
C ALA A 52 12.31 0.95 -16.74
N TYR A 53 11.52 2.04 -16.75
CA TYR A 53 11.47 2.97 -17.87
C TYR A 53 12.74 3.82 -18.01
N THR A 54 13.31 4.31 -16.91
CA THR A 54 14.49 5.18 -16.92
C THR A 54 15.82 4.42 -17.00
N ALA A 55 15.79 3.08 -16.95
CA ALA A 55 16.97 2.21 -16.84
C ALA A 55 17.89 2.56 -15.65
N THR A 56 17.34 3.23 -14.63
CA THR A 56 18.04 3.57 -13.40
C THR A 56 17.52 2.69 -12.27
N GLY A 57 18.34 1.76 -11.79
CA GLY A 57 18.03 0.97 -10.59
C GLY A 57 17.13 -0.25 -10.81
N VAL A 58 17.10 -0.81 -12.01
CA VAL A 58 16.42 -2.09 -12.26
C VAL A 58 17.37 -3.20 -11.85
N SER A 59 17.07 -3.92 -10.78
CA SER A 59 17.69 -5.23 -10.55
C SER A 59 17.21 -6.22 -11.61
N ASP A 60 17.94 -7.32 -11.82
CA ASP A 60 17.51 -8.40 -12.73
C ASP A 60 16.17 -9.04 -12.33
N SER A 61 15.61 -8.72 -11.14
CA SER A 61 14.33 -9.26 -10.67
C SER A 61 13.44 -8.20 -10.00
N PRO A 62 12.58 -7.50 -10.77
CA PRO A 62 11.61 -6.54 -10.24
C PRO A 62 10.65 -7.13 -9.19
N VAL A 63 10.39 -8.43 -9.27
CA VAL A 63 9.57 -9.16 -8.29
C VAL A 63 10.30 -9.29 -6.96
N ALA A 64 11.61 -9.57 -6.98
CA ALA A 64 12.42 -9.61 -5.76
C ALA A 64 12.48 -8.22 -5.12
N ASP A 65 12.69 -7.17 -5.91
CA ASP A 65 12.69 -5.79 -5.40
C ASP A 65 11.36 -5.42 -4.74
N PHE A 66 10.24 -5.79 -5.35
CA PHE A 66 8.92 -5.60 -4.76
C PHE A 66 8.81 -6.28 -3.39
N ILE A 67 9.20 -7.56 -3.30
CA ILE A 67 9.15 -8.32 -2.04
C ILE A 67 10.05 -7.68 -0.98
N ILE A 68 11.27 -7.28 -1.35
CA ILE A 68 12.22 -6.64 -0.42
C ILE A 68 11.65 -5.33 0.12
N VAL A 69 11.10 -4.48 -0.73
CA VAL A 69 10.56 -3.18 -0.31
C VAL A 69 9.32 -3.37 0.57
N VAL A 70 8.40 -4.25 0.20
CA VAL A 70 7.18 -4.51 0.98
C VAL A 70 7.52 -5.17 2.33
N ALA A 71 8.32 -6.23 2.33
CA ALA A 71 8.69 -6.93 3.56
C ALA A 71 9.60 -6.08 4.46
N GLY A 72 10.57 -5.39 3.88
CA GLY A 72 11.46 -4.47 4.58
C GLY A 72 10.70 -3.29 5.19
N GLY A 73 9.77 -2.70 4.44
CA GLY A 73 8.88 -1.64 4.94
C GLY A 73 7.99 -2.11 6.10
N ALA A 74 7.39 -3.30 5.98
CA ALA A 74 6.58 -3.88 7.05
C ALA A 74 7.42 -4.18 8.31
N LEU A 75 8.60 -4.79 8.16
CA LEU A 75 9.51 -5.07 9.27
C LEU A 75 10.01 -3.78 9.94
N LEU A 76 10.46 -2.80 9.16
CA LEU A 76 11.00 -1.56 9.70
C LEU A 76 9.90 -0.72 10.36
N GLY A 77 8.70 -0.67 9.76
CA GLY A 77 7.53 -0.02 10.34
C GLY A 77 7.08 -0.66 11.65
N THR A 78 7.04 -2.00 11.73
CA THR A 78 6.68 -2.71 12.98
C THR A 78 7.73 -2.53 14.07
N LEU A 79 9.03 -2.57 13.73
CA LEU A 79 10.11 -2.29 14.68
C LEU A 79 10.02 -0.86 15.23
N LEU A 80 9.85 0.14 14.37
CA LEU A 80 9.71 1.54 14.79
C LEU A 80 8.45 1.74 15.63
N ALA A 81 7.32 1.13 15.25
CA ALA A 81 6.11 1.19 16.05
C ALA A 81 6.34 0.61 17.45
N TYR A 82 7.01 -0.55 17.56
CA TYR A 82 7.35 -1.15 18.84
C TYR A 82 8.30 -0.31 19.69
N LEU A 83 9.25 0.42 19.07
CA LEU A 83 10.18 1.29 19.79
C LEU A 83 9.56 2.61 20.27
N CYS A 84 8.55 3.10 19.56
CA CYS A 84 7.87 4.36 19.86
C CYS A 84 6.66 4.20 20.80
N ILE A 85 6.17 2.97 21.00
CA ILE A 85 5.14 2.59 21.96
C ILE A 85 5.80 2.27 23.31
#